data_AF-A0A537LLT8-F1
#
_entry.id   AF-A0A537LLT8-F1
#
_cell.length_a   1.000
_cell.length_b   1.000
_cell.length_c   1.000
_cell.angle_alpha   90.00
_cell.angle_beta   90.00
_cell.angle_gamma   90.00
#
_symmetry.space_group_name_H-M   'P 1'
#
loop_
_entity.id
_entity.type
_entity.pdbx_description
1 polymer ?
#
loop_
_entity_poly.entity_id
_entity_poly.type
_entity_poly.pdbx_seq_one_letter_code
_entity_poly.pdbx_strand_id
1 'polypeptide(L)'
;MPRLRTAKSGARGGGKGAGRSALKGRREVDFDAHGRLASAVYERDRLRPGAAVSGPAIIEEPAATTVLFPGQRATVDAYGNLMIESERAR
;
A
#
# COMPACT_ATOMS: atom_id res chain seq x y z
N MET A 1 12.26 -1.09 -11.82
CA MET A 1 10.97 -1.83 -11.86
C MET A 1 10.96 -2.72 -10.63
N PRO A 2 10.18 -2.38 -9.58
CA PRO A 2 10.20 -3.11 -8.32
C PRO A 2 9.84 -4.59 -8.56
N ARG A 3 10.64 -5.49 -8.00
CA ARG A 3 10.44 -6.95 -8.13
C ARG A 3 9.66 -7.47 -6.93
N LEU A 4 8.44 -7.92 -7.18
CA LEU A 4 7.63 -8.57 -6.15
C LEU A 4 8.09 -10.03 -6.00
N ARG A 5 8.71 -10.38 -4.87
CA ARG A 5 8.94 -11.79 -4.47
C ARG A 5 8.08 -12.11 -3.26
N THR A 6 7.13 -13.03 -3.41
CA THR A 6 6.23 -13.42 -2.32
C THR A 6 6.98 -14.29 -1.31
N ALA A 7 7.33 -13.75 -0.16
CA ALA A 7 7.63 -14.54 1.04
C ALA A 7 6.55 -14.27 2.10
N LYS A 8 5.95 -15.34 2.66
CA LYS A 8 5.00 -15.24 3.77
C LYS A 8 5.75 -14.81 5.03
N SER A 9 5.41 -13.66 5.61
CA SER A 9 5.86 -13.28 6.96
C SER A 9 4.78 -12.53 7.74
N GLY A 10 4.64 -12.90 9.01
CA GLY A 10 3.54 -12.59 9.92
C GLY A 10 3.39 -11.12 10.31
N ALA A 11 2.17 -10.76 10.69
CA ALA A 11 1.71 -9.38 10.87
C ALA A 11 2.07 -8.76 12.23
N ARG A 12 2.52 -7.49 12.24
CA ARG A 12 2.34 -6.54 13.36
C ARG A 12 2.26 -5.06 12.91
N GLY A 13 1.19 -4.37 13.35
CA GLY A 13 0.98 -2.90 13.36
C GLY A 13 0.55 -2.26 12.03
N GLY A 14 -0.43 -1.35 11.91
CA GLY A 14 -1.22 -0.62 12.92
C GLY A 14 -1.40 0.85 12.51
N GLY A 15 -2.24 1.15 11.52
CA GLY A 15 -2.55 2.52 11.07
C GLY A 15 -4.05 2.68 10.82
N LYS A 16 -4.67 3.70 11.44
CA LYS A 16 -6.10 4.03 11.23
C LYS A 16 -6.28 4.52 9.79
N GLY A 17 -7.01 3.76 8.96
CA GLY A 17 -7.51 4.30 7.69
C GLY A 17 -7.76 3.34 6.54
N ALA A 18 -7.26 2.12 6.54
CA ALA A 18 -7.68 1.08 5.59
C ALA A 18 -8.39 -0.01 6.38
N GLY A 19 -9.67 -0.24 6.09
CA GLY A 19 -10.47 -1.24 6.79
C GLY A 19 -9.73 -2.58 6.82
N ARG A 20 -9.73 -3.29 7.96
CA ARG A 20 -9.16 -4.65 8.06
C ARG A 20 -9.66 -5.59 6.96
N SER A 21 -10.84 -5.30 6.38
CA SER A 21 -11.44 -6.01 5.25
C SER A 21 -10.66 -5.89 3.93
N ALA A 22 -9.95 -4.78 3.70
CA ALA A 22 -9.19 -4.54 2.48
C ALA A 22 -7.77 -5.13 2.53
N LEU A 23 -7.25 -5.40 3.73
CA LEU A 23 -5.91 -5.97 3.90
C LEU A 23 -5.90 -7.45 3.47
N LYS A 24 -5.15 -7.76 2.40
CA LYS A 24 -4.92 -9.13 1.92
C LYS A 24 -3.79 -9.83 2.69
N GLY A 25 -2.86 -9.05 3.25
CA GLY A 25 -1.76 -9.57 4.04
C GLY A 25 -0.53 -8.67 3.99
N ARG A 26 0.64 -9.24 4.27
CA ARG A 26 1.94 -8.57 4.11
C ARG A 26 2.87 -9.41 3.25
N ARG A 27 3.73 -8.74 2.48
CA ARG A 27 4.74 -9.35 1.62
C ARG A 27 6.05 -8.57 1.75
N GLU A 28 7.17 -9.26 1.65
CA GLU A 28 8.47 -8.61 1.49
C GLU A 28 8.57 -8.08 0.05
N VAL A 29 8.87 -6.80 -0.12
CA VAL A 29 8.97 -6.14 -1.43
C VAL A 29 10.29 -5.41 -1.52
N ASP A 30 10.97 -5.57 -2.65
CA ASP A 30 12.21 -4.85 -2.94
C ASP A 30 11.89 -3.51 -3.61
N PHE A 31 12.25 -2.41 -2.94
CA PHE A 31 12.06 -1.03 -3.39
C PHE A 31 13.37 -0.41 -3.89
N ASP A 32 14.25 -1.23 -4.48
CA ASP A 32 15.54 -0.83 -5.05
C ASP A 32 16.38 -0.08 -4.00
N ALA A 33 16.52 1.25 -4.11
CA ALA A 33 17.33 2.08 -3.21
C ALA A 33 16.88 2.04 -1.73
N HIS A 34 15.63 1.66 -1.45
CA HIS A 34 15.11 1.56 -0.08
C HIS A 34 15.26 0.14 0.52
N GLY A 35 15.77 -0.80 -0.27
CA GLY A 35 15.94 -2.20 0.12
C GLY A 35 14.62 -2.98 0.24
N ARG A 36 14.70 -4.14 0.89
CA ARG A 36 13.56 -5.04 1.09
C ARG A 36 12.76 -4.67 2.33
N LEU A 37 11.48 -4.36 2.14
CA LEU A 37 10.59 -3.87 3.20
C LEU A 37 9.31 -4.72 3.30
N ALA A 38 8.89 -5.00 4.54
CA ALA A 38 7.63 -5.69 4.81
C ALA A 38 6.44 -4.76 4.54
N SER A 39 5.79 -4.98 3.40
CA SER A 39 4.74 -4.11 2.86
C SER A 39 3.36 -4.71 3.06
N ALA A 40 2.39 -3.87 3.44
CA ALA A 40 0.98 -4.28 3.47
C ALA A 40 0.43 -4.36 2.04
N VAL A 41 -0.39 -5.38 1.78
CA VAL A 41 -1.04 -5.58 0.48
C VAL A 41 -2.53 -5.42 0.65
N TYR A 42 -3.14 -4.53 -0.14
CA TYR A 42 -4.55 -4.20 -0.09
C TYR A 42 -5.27 -4.60 -1.38
N GLU A 43 -6.53 -5.01 -1.26
CA GLU A 43 -7.45 -5.17 -2.39
C GLU A 43 -8.13 -3.84 -2.68
N ARG A 44 -7.94 -3.31 -3.90
CA ARG A 44 -8.45 -1.98 -4.30
C ARG A 44 -9.96 -1.88 -4.14
N ASP A 45 -10.70 -2.89 -4.58
CA ASP A 45 -12.17 -2.92 -4.57
C ASP A 45 -12.78 -2.81 -3.16
N ARG A 46 -11.96 -3.04 -2.13
CA ARG A 46 -12.35 -2.98 -0.72
C ARG A 46 -11.92 -1.69 -0.03
N LEU A 47 -11.14 -0.85 -0.70
CA LEU A 47 -10.83 0.50 -0.21
C LEU A 47 -12.02 1.41 -0.50
N ARG A 48 -12.66 1.90 0.57
CA ARG A 48 -13.83 2.78 0.49
C ARG A 48 -13.39 4.25 0.45
N PRO A 49 -14.22 5.16 -0.08
CA PRO A 49 -14.00 6.60 0.04
C PRO A 49 -13.62 7.01 1.47
N GLY A 50 -12.63 7.89 1.58
CA GLY A 50 -12.01 8.30 2.85
C GLY A 50 -10.96 7.34 3.41
N ALA A 51 -10.75 6.17 2.79
CA ALA A 51 -9.68 5.27 3.19
C ALA A 51 -8.31 5.90 2.94
N ALA A 52 -7.36 5.62 3.84
CA ALA A 52 -5.98 6.08 3.75
C ALA A 52 -5.01 4.91 3.95
N VAL A 53 -4.00 4.85 3.08
CA VAL A 53 -2.92 3.84 3.10
C VAL A 53 -1.59 4.57 3.09
N SER A 54 -0.71 4.24 4.03
CA SER A 54 0.66 4.77 4.06
C SER A 54 1.64 3.71 3.55
N GLY A 55 2.61 4.13 2.75
CA GLY A 55 3.69 3.27 2.29
C GLY A 55 4.66 2.91 3.42
N PRO A 56 5.44 1.81 3.28
CA PRO A 56 5.51 0.92 2.13
C PRO A 56 4.29 -0.01 2.02
N ALA A 57 3.61 0.03 0.88
CA ALA A 57 2.38 -0.72 0.66
C ALA A 57 2.14 -1.01 -0.82
N ILE A 58 1.36 -2.05 -1.09
CA ILE A 58 0.93 -2.45 -2.44
C ILE A 58 -0.60 -2.43 -2.45
N ILE A 59 -1.18 -1.83 -3.47
CA ILE A 59 -2.62 -1.88 -3.74
C ILE A 59 -2.79 -2.66 -5.03
N GLU A 60 -3.44 -3.81 -4.95
CA GLU A 60 -3.72 -4.67 -6.09
C GLU A 60 -5.15 -4.42 -6.57
N GLU A 61 -5.30 -4.39 -7.89
CA GLU A 61 -6.59 -4.42 -8.58
C GLU A 61 -6.49 -5.43 -9.74
N PRO A 62 -7.62 -5.93 -10.27
CA PRO A 62 -7.57 -6.96 -11.32
C PRO A 62 -6.75 -6.56 -12.55
N ALA A 63 -6.69 -5.26 -12.87
CA ALA A 63 -6.03 -4.73 -14.06
C ALA A 63 -4.69 -4.03 -13.80
N ALA A 64 -4.31 -3.78 -12.54
CA ALA A 64 -3.14 -2.98 -12.21
C ALA A 64 -2.60 -3.26 -10.79
N THR A 65 -1.42 -2.71 -10.50
CA THR A 65 -0.83 -2.77 -9.17
C THR A 65 -0.18 -1.44 -8.86
N THR A 66 -0.67 -0.75 -7.84
CA THR A 66 -0.10 0.50 -7.36
C THR A 66 0.88 0.21 -6.24
N VAL A 67 2.10 0.75 -6.37
CA VAL A 67 3.16 0.64 -5.38
C VAL A 67 3.28 1.97 -4.64
N LEU A 68 3.16 1.94 -3.31
CA LEU A 68 3.40 3.08 -2.43
C LEU A 68 4.76 2.90 -1.77
N PHE A 69 5.69 3.80 -2.10
CA PHE A 69 7.02 3.84 -1.51
C PHE A 69 6.97 4.36 -0.05
N PRO A 70 8.01 4.11 0.76
CA PRO A 70 8.16 4.78 2.06
C PRO A 70 8.01 6.30 1.93
N GLY A 71 7.24 6.91 2.83
CA GLY A 71 6.95 8.36 2.80
C GLY A 71 5.86 8.79 1.82
N GLN A 72 5.26 7.85 1.07
CA GLN A 72 4.06 8.12 0.28
C GLN A 72 2.80 7.76 1.04
N ARG A 73 1.71 8.47 0.72
CA ARG A 73 0.38 8.22 1.25
C ARG A 73 -0.63 8.23 0.12
N ALA A 74 -1.49 7.21 0.10
CA ALA A 74 -2.65 7.16 -0.78
C ALA A 74 -3.93 7.40 0.01
N THR A 75 -4.87 8.13 -0.60
CA THR A 75 -6.23 8.29 -0.10
C THR A 75 -7.23 7.99 -1.19
N VAL A 76 -8.41 7.50 -0.81
CA VAL A 76 -9.53 7.33 -1.74
C VAL A 76 -10.45 8.52 -1.59
N ASP A 77 -10.64 9.30 -2.66
CA ASP A 77 -11.54 10.45 -2.64
C ASP A 77 -13.03 10.01 -2.64
N ALA A 78 -13.93 10.98 -2.65
CA ALA A 78 -15.38 10.73 -2.67
C ALA A 78 -15.86 10.01 -3.95
N TYR A 79 -15.10 10.10 -5.04
CA TYR A 79 -15.41 9.50 -6.34
C TYR A 79 -14.76 8.13 -6.52
N GLY A 80 -13.95 7.67 -5.56
CA GLY A 80 -13.25 6.39 -5.63
C GLY A 80 -11.86 6.47 -6.29
N ASN A 81 -11.39 7.67 -6.63
CA ASN A 81 -10.06 7.86 -7.19
C ASN A 81 -8.99 7.66 -6.11
N LEU A 82 -7.88 7.05 -6.49
CA LEU A 82 -6.72 6.88 -5.62
C LEU A 82 -5.78 8.08 -5.78
N MET A 83 -5.76 8.95 -4.78
CA MET A 83 -4.90 10.14 -4.72
C MET A 83 -3.63 9.80 -3.96
N ILE A 84 -2.47 9.92 -4.62
CA ILE A 84 -1.16 9.60 -4.04
C ILE A 84 -0.37 10.89 -3.84
N GLU A 85 0.10 11.08 -2.62
CA GLU A 85 0.92 12.20 -2.21
C GLU A 85 2.27 11.67 -1.71
N SER A 86 3.36 12.33 -2.12
CA SER A 86 4.67 12.14 -1.52
C SER A 86 4.87 13.26 -0.52
N GLU A 87 5.27 12.96 0.73
CA GLU A 87 5.81 14.01 1.59
C GLU A 87 7.03 14.61 0.89
N ARG A 88 7.00 15.91 0.58
CA ARG A 88 8.20 16.59 0.10
C ARG A 88 9.21 16.56 1.24
N ALA A 89 10.37 15.98 1.02
CA ALA A 89 11.54 16.27 1.83
C ALA A 89 11.74 17.79 1.79
N ARG A 90 11.64 18.42 2.96
CA ARG A 90 11.87 19.86 3.12
C ARG A 90 13.36 20.16 3.16
#